data_AF-A0A8J6T4W2-F1
#
_entry.id   AF-A0A8J6T4W2-F1
#
_cell.length_a   1.000
_cell.length_b   1.000
_cell.length_c   1.000
_cell.angle_alpha   90.00
_cell.angle_beta   90.00
_cell.angle_gamma   90.00
#
_symmetry.space_group_name_H-M   'P 1'
#
loop_
_entity.id
_entity.type
_entity.pdbx_description
1 polymer ?
#
loop_
_entity_poly.entity_id
_entity_poly.type
_entity_poly.pdbx_seq_one_letter_code
_entity_poly.pdbx_strand_id
1 'polypeptide(L)'
;MQLRAIATGAILLTFLSSCSSQVAVQTPNQASNQSADGVPAASQGVSIPAPDEEDVQQLLSTKECQGCNLSSADLSSADLQNANLQGADLRGANLSQANLSGANLVQADLRAANLVQANLTQARLTAAQMSWSGNSEEAEGYGRTNLKQADLSGADLITSYIRGADLTEANLTGAFLHAADLSQAILTQANFDRADLFGVKMQEADLTEANLSGVVLQGADFSRAILTGADLSSANLFWAKLGEANLSNANLEGTNFAVAILTGANLSGANMQSTYLHAAELSGADLSNATLIKADLSAAILIGANLNSALLQEANVKRATLTGADFTSANLQGANFQGVDLVGANLSQANLEQTDLTEAYITEANLSQAKLRETVLVGVRLSNTNLEGANLEEAIADGLPAVAEEQPHQHSQQ
;
A
#
# COMPACT_ATOMS: atom_id res chain seq x y z
N MET A 1 -4.81 37.44 31.05
CA MET A 1 -4.89 37.20 32.50
C MET A 1 -5.24 35.71 32.68
N GLN A 2 -4.26 34.93 33.16
CA GLN A 2 -4.32 33.55 33.72
C GLN A 2 -4.90 32.43 32.86
N LEU A 3 -4.10 31.48 32.34
CA LEU A 3 -3.53 30.28 33.00
C LEU A 3 -4.54 29.45 33.81
N ARG A 4 -4.77 28.20 33.38
CA ARG A 4 -4.61 27.00 34.22
C ARG A 4 -4.55 25.72 33.37
N ALA A 5 -3.42 25.05 33.48
CA ALA A 5 -3.22 23.63 33.20
C ALA A 5 -3.59 22.80 34.45
N ILE A 6 -3.36 21.47 34.34
CA ILE A 6 -3.37 20.37 35.33
C ILE A 6 -4.62 19.47 35.19
N ALA A 7 -4.55 18.14 35.14
CA ALA A 7 -3.52 17.13 34.89
C ALA A 7 -4.19 15.73 34.97
N THR A 8 -3.54 14.73 34.34
CA THR A 8 -3.36 13.32 34.80
C THR A 8 -4.55 12.40 35.11
N GLY A 9 -4.49 11.20 34.54
CA GLY A 9 -5.17 10.01 35.07
C GLY A 9 -5.00 8.76 34.20
N ALA A 10 -3.95 7.98 34.48
CA ALA A 10 -3.71 6.62 33.96
C ALA A 10 -4.69 5.59 34.55
N ILE A 11 -4.67 4.35 34.01
CA ILE A 11 -5.21 3.03 34.45
C ILE A 11 -5.98 2.39 33.27
N LEU A 12 -5.89 1.12 32.85
CA LEU A 12 -5.10 -0.10 33.15
C LEU A 12 -5.68 -1.17 32.19
N LEU A 13 -4.88 -1.84 31.36
CA LEU A 13 -4.53 -3.27 31.47
C LEU A 13 -5.69 -4.24 31.80
N THR A 14 -6.03 -5.10 30.82
CA THR A 14 -6.57 -6.50 30.85
C THR A 14 -7.42 -6.69 29.58
N PHE A 15 -7.13 -7.63 28.67
CA PHE A 15 -7.25 -9.08 28.85
C PHE A 15 -6.29 -9.86 27.93
N LEU A 16 -5.60 -10.84 28.55
CA LEU A 16 -4.95 -11.98 27.88
C LEU A 16 -5.86 -13.21 27.98
N SER A 17 -5.68 -14.11 27.01
CA SER A 17 -5.90 -15.56 27.06
C SER A 17 -7.29 -16.14 26.73
N SER A 18 -7.40 -16.70 25.52
CA SER A 18 -7.46 -18.16 25.26
C SER A 18 -7.71 -18.37 23.75
N CYS A 19 -6.69 -18.64 22.92
CA CYS A 19 -5.95 -19.90 22.70
C CYS A 19 -6.79 -21.06 22.13
N SER A 20 -6.35 -21.53 20.95
CA SER A 20 -6.47 -22.87 20.36
C SER A 20 -7.53 -23.06 19.28
N SER A 21 -7.07 -23.12 18.02
CA SER A 21 -7.29 -24.27 17.13
C SER A 21 -6.40 -24.20 15.88
N GLN A 22 -5.31 -24.96 15.93
CA GLN A 22 -4.72 -25.75 14.85
C GLN A 22 -4.34 -25.07 13.53
N VAL A 23 -3.08 -24.66 13.46
CA VAL A 23 -2.29 -24.58 12.21
C VAL A 23 -1.82 -25.99 11.88
N ALA A 24 -2.34 -26.57 10.80
CA ALA A 24 -1.77 -27.77 10.19
C ALA A 24 -0.67 -27.34 9.21
N VAL A 25 0.57 -27.63 9.59
CA VAL A 25 1.75 -27.58 8.74
C VAL A 25 1.61 -28.63 7.64
N GLN A 26 1.48 -28.21 6.38
CA GLN A 26 1.72 -29.07 5.23
C GLN A 26 3.07 -28.74 4.61
N THR A 27 3.90 -29.76 4.53
CA THR A 27 5.24 -29.79 3.93
C THR A 27 5.20 -29.59 2.41
N PRO A 28 6.25 -29.02 1.80
CA PRO A 28 6.32 -28.85 0.36
C PRO A 28 6.64 -30.18 -0.33
N ASN A 29 5.74 -30.68 -1.17
CA ASN A 29 6.01 -31.82 -2.04
C ASN A 29 6.35 -31.31 -3.44
N GLN A 30 7.56 -31.64 -3.88
CA GLN A 30 8.07 -31.40 -5.22
C GLN A 30 7.46 -32.40 -6.24
N ALA A 31 7.42 -31.91 -7.49
CA ALA A 31 7.35 -32.64 -8.76
C ALA A 31 5.98 -33.21 -9.19
N SER A 32 5.42 -32.64 -10.26
CA SER A 32 5.69 -33.20 -11.60
C SER A 32 5.23 -32.28 -12.72
N ASN A 33 6.10 -32.19 -13.72
CA ASN A 33 5.94 -31.55 -15.00
C ASN A 33 4.92 -32.34 -15.84
N GLN A 34 3.77 -31.76 -16.18
CA GLN A 34 2.98 -32.19 -17.35
C GLN A 34 2.43 -30.98 -18.10
N SER A 35 2.83 -30.95 -19.36
CA SER A 35 2.41 -30.11 -20.47
C SER A 35 0.92 -30.15 -20.76
N ALA A 36 0.40 -28.99 -21.19
CA ALA A 36 -0.56 -28.76 -22.28
C ALA A 36 -1.80 -29.67 -22.44
N ASP A 37 -2.92 -28.98 -22.68
CA ASP A 37 -4.19 -29.48 -23.21
C ASP A 37 -5.07 -30.28 -22.25
N GLY A 38 -5.82 -29.53 -21.44
CA GLY A 38 -6.96 -30.01 -20.69
C GLY A 38 -7.81 -28.85 -20.19
N VAL A 39 -8.60 -28.25 -21.09
CA VAL A 39 -9.69 -27.35 -20.68
C VAL A 39 -10.59 -28.16 -19.74
N PRO A 40 -10.75 -27.78 -18.45
CA PRO A 40 -11.68 -28.48 -17.57
C PRO A 40 -13.09 -28.28 -18.10
N ALA A 41 -13.85 -29.37 -18.11
CA ALA A 41 -15.23 -29.41 -18.57
C ALA A 41 -16.05 -28.25 -17.98
N ALA A 42 -16.73 -27.51 -18.86
CA ALA A 42 -17.65 -26.45 -18.51
C ALA A 42 -18.57 -26.88 -17.36
N SER A 43 -18.45 -26.18 -16.23
CA SER A 43 -19.52 -26.13 -15.25
C SER A 43 -20.80 -25.78 -16.01
N GLN A 44 -21.90 -26.47 -15.71
CA GLN A 44 -23.18 -26.16 -16.34
C GLN A 44 -23.56 -24.74 -15.94
N GLY A 45 -23.23 -23.80 -16.83
CA GLY A 45 -23.31 -22.38 -16.59
C GLY A 45 -24.75 -21.99 -16.32
N VAL A 46 -24.96 -21.37 -15.16
CA VAL A 46 -26.19 -20.64 -14.92
C VAL A 46 -26.22 -19.50 -15.96
N SER A 47 -27.19 -19.55 -16.88
CA SER A 47 -27.31 -18.54 -17.94
C SER A 47 -27.83 -17.24 -17.35
N ILE A 48 -27.18 -16.12 -17.65
CA ILE A 48 -27.79 -14.80 -17.48
C ILE A 48 -29.04 -14.77 -18.40
N PRO A 49 -30.19 -14.28 -17.92
CA PRO A 49 -31.39 -14.18 -18.75
C PRO A 49 -31.19 -13.25 -19.95
N ALA A 50 -32.05 -13.40 -20.94
CA ALA A 50 -32.14 -12.49 -22.08
C ALA A 50 -32.77 -11.15 -21.66
N PRO A 51 -32.50 -10.06 -22.39
CA PRO A 51 -33.09 -8.76 -22.09
C PRO A 51 -34.59 -8.78 -22.40
N ASP A 52 -35.34 -7.86 -21.78
CA ASP A 52 -36.67 -7.52 -22.27
C ASP A 52 -36.53 -6.55 -23.46
N GLU A 53 -36.98 -6.98 -24.63
CA GLU A 53 -36.87 -6.19 -25.86
C GLU A 53 -37.68 -4.89 -25.77
N GLU A 54 -38.79 -4.86 -25.02
CA GLU A 54 -39.56 -3.63 -24.82
C GLU A 54 -38.75 -2.61 -23.99
N ASP A 55 -38.05 -3.09 -22.96
CA ASP A 55 -37.15 -2.26 -22.13
C ASP A 55 -35.97 -1.72 -22.94
N VAL A 56 -35.36 -2.53 -23.81
CA VAL A 56 -34.26 -2.08 -24.70
C VAL A 56 -34.77 -0.98 -25.63
N GLN A 57 -35.93 -1.15 -26.27
CA GLN A 57 -36.50 -0.11 -27.14
C GLN A 57 -36.89 1.15 -26.35
N GLN A 58 -37.41 1.00 -25.13
CA GLN A 58 -37.73 2.12 -24.26
C GLN A 58 -36.47 2.92 -23.93
N LEU A 59 -35.38 2.27 -23.51
CA LEU A 59 -34.11 2.93 -23.22
C LEU A 59 -33.57 3.69 -24.43
N LEU A 60 -33.53 3.04 -25.60
CA LEU A 60 -32.92 3.63 -26.79
C LEU A 60 -33.70 4.85 -27.30
N SER A 61 -35.03 4.83 -27.18
CA SER A 61 -35.93 5.90 -27.65
C SER A 61 -36.11 7.05 -26.66
N THR A 62 -36.15 6.75 -25.35
CA THR A 62 -36.52 7.73 -24.32
C THR A 62 -35.40 8.11 -23.38
N LYS A 63 -34.33 7.30 -23.30
CA LYS A 63 -33.29 7.37 -22.25
C LYS A 63 -33.80 7.12 -20.83
N GLU A 64 -35.01 6.60 -20.66
CA GLU A 64 -35.61 6.26 -19.36
C GLU A 64 -35.82 4.74 -19.25
N CYS A 65 -35.17 4.09 -18.29
CA CYS A 65 -35.35 2.66 -18.04
C CYS A 65 -35.00 2.28 -16.58
N GLN A 66 -35.76 2.83 -15.63
CA GLN A 66 -35.58 2.53 -14.21
C GLN A 66 -36.05 1.11 -13.89
N GLY A 67 -35.19 0.28 -13.29
CA GLY A 67 -35.52 -1.09 -12.91
C GLY A 67 -35.74 -2.06 -14.08
N CYS A 68 -35.41 -1.65 -15.31
CA CYS A 68 -35.57 -2.46 -16.50
C CYS A 68 -34.70 -3.71 -16.51
N ASN A 69 -35.12 -4.74 -17.24
CA ASN A 69 -34.31 -5.89 -17.58
C ASN A 69 -33.56 -5.65 -18.90
N LEU A 70 -32.30 -5.24 -18.80
CA LEU A 70 -31.37 -5.04 -19.90
C LEU A 70 -30.25 -6.09 -19.88
N SER A 71 -30.46 -7.20 -19.17
CA SER A 71 -29.45 -8.25 -19.02
C SER A 71 -29.08 -8.84 -20.39
N SER A 72 -27.79 -9.06 -20.63
CA SER A 72 -27.25 -9.54 -21.91
C SER A 72 -27.57 -8.67 -23.14
N ALA A 73 -28.14 -7.47 -22.98
CA ALA A 73 -28.46 -6.59 -24.11
C ALA A 73 -27.20 -6.13 -24.83
N ASP A 74 -27.26 -6.01 -26.16
CA ASP A 74 -26.24 -5.34 -26.95
C ASP A 74 -26.56 -3.84 -27.05
N LEU A 75 -25.84 -3.06 -26.24
CA LEU A 75 -25.90 -1.61 -26.15
C LEU A 75 -24.56 -0.99 -26.56
N SER A 76 -23.75 -1.72 -27.33
CA SER A 76 -22.44 -1.25 -27.78
C SER A 76 -22.58 0.01 -28.62
N SER A 77 -21.70 0.97 -28.35
CA SER A 77 -21.70 2.30 -28.99
C SER A 77 -23.01 3.08 -28.87
N ALA A 78 -23.94 2.65 -28.01
CA ALA A 78 -25.20 3.36 -27.82
C ALA A 78 -24.96 4.73 -27.19
N ASP A 79 -25.67 5.74 -27.69
CA ASP A 79 -25.73 7.03 -27.02
C ASP A 79 -26.73 6.94 -25.86
N LEU A 80 -26.24 6.89 -24.62
CA LEU A 80 -27.01 6.79 -23.38
C LEU A 80 -26.71 7.97 -22.45
N GLN A 81 -26.30 9.10 -23.03
CA GLN A 81 -26.00 10.31 -22.27
C GLN A 81 -27.21 10.74 -21.44
N ASN A 82 -26.98 11.00 -20.15
CA ASN A 82 -28.00 11.34 -19.16
C ASN A 82 -29.13 10.31 -19.02
N ALA A 83 -28.93 9.07 -19.48
CA ALA A 83 -29.96 8.04 -19.36
C ALA A 83 -30.21 7.68 -17.90
N ASN A 84 -31.46 7.40 -17.58
CA ASN A 84 -31.90 7.00 -16.26
C ASN A 84 -32.05 5.48 -16.18
N LEU A 85 -30.99 4.83 -15.69
CA LEU A 85 -30.84 3.38 -15.56
C LEU A 85 -30.85 2.95 -14.08
N GLN A 86 -31.49 3.75 -13.21
CA GLN A 86 -31.50 3.48 -11.78
C GLN A 86 -32.09 2.09 -11.50
N GLY A 87 -31.33 1.25 -10.80
CA GLY A 87 -31.75 -0.12 -10.45
C GLY A 87 -31.93 -1.06 -11.64
N ALA A 88 -31.51 -0.67 -12.85
CA ALA A 88 -31.62 -1.54 -14.02
C ALA A 88 -30.72 -2.77 -13.89
N ASP A 89 -31.19 -3.90 -14.41
CA ASP A 89 -30.42 -5.12 -14.55
C ASP A 89 -29.64 -5.06 -15.86
N LEU A 90 -28.33 -4.82 -15.79
CA LEU A 90 -27.40 -4.76 -16.90
C LEU A 90 -26.42 -5.94 -16.86
N ARG A 91 -26.77 -7.04 -16.18
CA ARG A 91 -25.87 -8.19 -16.05
C ARG A 91 -25.48 -8.73 -17.42
N GLY A 92 -24.19 -8.88 -17.69
CA GLY A 92 -23.70 -9.37 -18.97
C GLY A 92 -23.98 -8.48 -20.18
N ALA A 93 -24.54 -7.27 -19.99
CA ALA A 93 -24.83 -6.37 -21.10
C ALA A 93 -23.52 -5.90 -21.77
N ASN A 94 -23.56 -5.76 -23.09
CA ASN A 94 -22.47 -5.18 -23.85
C ASN A 94 -22.67 -3.67 -23.98
N LEU A 95 -21.93 -2.89 -23.20
CA LEU A 95 -21.91 -1.42 -23.19
C LEU A 95 -20.59 -0.85 -23.75
N SER A 96 -19.82 -1.67 -24.49
CA SER A 96 -18.51 -1.23 -24.99
C SER A 96 -18.67 0.01 -25.86
N GLN A 97 -17.83 1.02 -25.63
CA GLN A 97 -17.85 2.32 -26.33
C GLN A 97 -19.18 3.09 -26.22
N ALA A 98 -20.10 2.69 -25.34
CA ALA A 98 -21.33 3.44 -25.11
C ALA A 98 -21.03 4.78 -24.45
N ASN A 99 -21.84 5.78 -24.77
CA ASN A 99 -21.79 7.09 -24.12
C ASN A 99 -22.78 7.10 -22.94
N LEU A 100 -22.30 6.89 -21.73
CA LEU A 100 -23.06 6.94 -20.47
C LEU A 100 -22.76 8.22 -19.67
N SER A 101 -22.24 9.27 -20.32
CA SER A 101 -21.90 10.52 -19.62
C SER A 101 -23.12 11.09 -18.90
N GLY A 102 -22.98 11.40 -17.62
CA GLY A 102 -24.06 11.90 -16.76
C GLY A 102 -25.20 10.91 -16.48
N ALA A 103 -25.11 9.64 -16.91
CA ALA A 103 -26.16 8.65 -16.70
C ALA A 103 -26.36 8.35 -15.20
N ASN A 104 -27.60 8.04 -14.83
CA ASN A 104 -27.98 7.60 -13.50
C ASN A 104 -28.00 6.06 -13.43
N LEU A 105 -26.94 5.47 -12.90
CA LEU A 105 -26.74 4.03 -12.71
C LEU A 105 -26.80 3.64 -11.21
N VAL A 106 -27.41 4.49 -10.37
CA VAL A 106 -27.54 4.23 -8.94
C VAL A 106 -28.23 2.88 -8.72
N GLN A 107 -27.61 2.01 -7.92
CA GLN A 107 -28.09 0.65 -7.64
C GLN A 107 -28.27 -0.26 -8.87
N ALA A 108 -27.75 0.11 -10.04
CA ALA A 108 -27.78 -0.75 -11.22
C ALA A 108 -26.89 -1.99 -11.00
N ASP A 109 -27.29 -3.09 -11.63
CA ASP A 109 -26.56 -4.35 -11.60
C ASP A 109 -25.74 -4.51 -12.88
N LEU A 110 -24.44 -4.25 -12.79
CA LEU A 110 -23.47 -4.27 -13.87
C LEU A 110 -22.58 -5.51 -13.83
N ARG A 111 -22.92 -6.54 -13.03
CA ARG A 111 -22.10 -7.76 -12.93
C ARG A 111 -21.91 -8.39 -14.30
N ALA A 112 -20.66 -8.73 -14.64
CA ALA A 112 -20.30 -9.29 -15.94
C ALA A 112 -20.54 -8.37 -17.16
N ALA A 113 -20.96 -7.12 -16.95
CA ALA A 113 -21.15 -6.18 -18.06
C ALA A 113 -19.79 -5.82 -18.70
N ASN A 114 -19.82 -5.59 -20.01
CA ASN A 114 -18.68 -5.12 -20.79
C ASN A 114 -18.78 -3.62 -21.04
N LEU A 115 -18.00 -2.81 -20.34
CA LEU A 115 -17.91 -1.35 -20.45
C LEU A 115 -16.57 -0.90 -21.02
N VAL A 116 -15.87 -1.74 -21.79
CA VAL A 116 -14.60 -1.38 -22.43
C VAL A 116 -14.76 -0.09 -23.22
N GLN A 117 -13.89 0.89 -22.94
CA GLN A 117 -13.88 2.21 -23.61
C GLN A 117 -15.21 2.98 -23.50
N ALA A 118 -16.10 2.62 -22.56
CA ALA A 118 -17.33 3.37 -22.33
C ALA A 118 -17.00 4.74 -21.69
N ASN A 119 -17.78 5.76 -22.06
CA ASN A 119 -17.71 7.06 -21.44
C ASN A 119 -18.71 7.11 -20.27
N LEU A 120 -18.23 7.07 -19.04
CA LEU A 120 -19.00 7.18 -17.78
C LEU A 120 -18.72 8.50 -17.07
N THR A 121 -18.25 9.53 -17.79
CA THR A 121 -17.91 10.82 -17.19
C THR A 121 -19.10 11.39 -16.42
N GLN A 122 -18.87 11.77 -15.16
CA GLN A 122 -19.89 12.31 -14.25
C GLN A 122 -21.13 11.40 -14.05
N ALA A 123 -21.05 10.12 -14.40
CA ALA A 123 -22.13 9.18 -14.17
C ALA A 123 -22.30 8.91 -12.66
N ARG A 124 -23.52 8.61 -12.25
CA ARG A 124 -23.86 8.27 -10.86
C ARG A 124 -23.94 6.76 -10.71
N LEU A 125 -22.96 6.14 -10.08
CA LEU A 125 -22.82 4.69 -9.84
C LEU A 125 -22.90 4.34 -8.35
N THR A 126 -23.43 5.23 -7.51
CA THR A 126 -23.57 5.00 -6.07
C THR A 126 -24.27 3.66 -5.81
N ALA A 127 -23.65 2.82 -4.99
CA ALA A 127 -24.13 1.47 -4.66
C ALA A 127 -24.42 0.54 -5.86
N ALA A 128 -23.84 0.81 -7.04
CA ALA A 128 -23.90 -0.11 -8.18
C ALA A 128 -23.17 -1.44 -7.86
N GLN A 129 -23.65 -2.54 -8.45
CA GLN A 129 -23.11 -3.87 -8.25
C GLN A 129 -22.31 -4.31 -9.48
N MET A 130 -21.00 -4.49 -9.34
CA MET A 130 -20.11 -4.96 -10.42
C MET A 130 -19.36 -6.25 -10.05
N SER A 131 -19.63 -6.78 -8.87
CA SER A 131 -19.02 -8.01 -8.37
C SER A 131 -20.09 -8.96 -7.84
N TRP A 132 -19.90 -10.25 -8.08
CA TRP A 132 -20.69 -11.28 -7.42
C TRP A 132 -20.30 -11.35 -5.94
N SER A 133 -21.27 -11.34 -5.03
CA SER A 133 -21.00 -11.52 -3.62
C SER A 133 -20.80 -13.00 -3.31
N GLY A 134 -19.58 -13.38 -2.92
CA GLY A 134 -19.27 -14.70 -2.37
C GLY A 134 -18.00 -15.32 -2.92
N ASN A 135 -17.34 -16.14 -2.09
CA ASN A 135 -16.26 -17.04 -2.49
C ASN A 135 -16.83 -18.29 -3.22
N SER A 136 -17.96 -18.16 -3.93
CA SER A 136 -18.53 -19.30 -4.63
C SER A 136 -17.80 -19.50 -5.94
N GLU A 137 -17.37 -20.73 -6.19
CA GLU A 137 -16.85 -21.21 -7.48
C GLU A 137 -17.81 -20.89 -8.65
N GLU A 138 -19.07 -20.57 -8.36
CA GLU A 138 -20.07 -20.08 -9.31
C GLU A 138 -19.75 -18.69 -9.89
N ALA A 139 -19.07 -17.81 -9.15
CA ALA A 139 -18.71 -16.46 -9.62
C ALA A 139 -17.63 -16.49 -10.72
N GLU A 140 -16.81 -17.54 -10.78
CA GLU A 140 -15.77 -17.70 -11.81
C GLU A 140 -16.35 -17.92 -13.21
N GLY A 141 -17.61 -18.37 -13.31
CA GLY A 141 -18.27 -18.66 -14.58
C GLY A 141 -18.88 -17.45 -15.29
N TYR A 142 -19.18 -16.37 -14.59
CA TYR A 142 -19.92 -15.23 -15.16
C TYR A 142 -19.04 -14.13 -15.75
N GLY A 143 -17.73 -14.17 -15.49
CA GLY A 143 -16.84 -13.08 -15.89
C GLY A 143 -16.95 -11.86 -14.98
N ARG A 144 -15.86 -11.10 -14.93
CA ARG A 144 -15.75 -9.85 -14.17
C ARG A 144 -16.38 -8.73 -14.98
N THR A 145 -16.91 -7.70 -14.31
CA THR A 145 -17.24 -6.45 -15.00
C THR A 145 -15.97 -5.87 -15.61
N ASN A 146 -16.02 -5.55 -16.89
CA ASN A 146 -14.88 -5.09 -17.66
C ASN A 146 -15.01 -3.60 -17.95
N LEU A 147 -14.18 -2.78 -17.32
CA LEU A 147 -14.09 -1.33 -17.41
C LEU A 147 -12.75 -0.89 -18.01
N LYS A 148 -12.06 -1.75 -18.76
CA LYS A 148 -10.79 -1.40 -19.37
C LYS A 148 -10.92 -0.15 -20.22
N GLN A 149 -10.02 0.80 -20.02
CA GLN A 149 -9.98 2.07 -20.75
C GLN A 149 -11.30 2.88 -20.67
N ALA A 150 -12.17 2.59 -19.70
CA ALA A 150 -13.38 3.37 -19.49
C ALA A 150 -13.03 4.75 -18.90
N ASP A 151 -13.80 5.77 -19.28
CA ASP A 151 -13.66 7.10 -18.71
C ASP A 151 -14.68 7.31 -17.59
N LEU A 152 -14.24 7.15 -16.35
CA LEU A 152 -15.00 7.35 -15.12
C LEU A 152 -14.71 8.72 -14.48
N SER A 153 -14.14 9.67 -15.23
CA SER A 153 -13.73 10.95 -14.64
C SER A 153 -14.92 11.71 -14.03
N GLY A 154 -14.75 12.14 -12.78
CA GLY A 154 -15.80 12.78 -11.98
C GLY A 154 -17.02 11.91 -11.66
N ALA A 155 -16.97 10.60 -11.91
CA ALA A 155 -18.06 9.69 -11.58
C ALA A 155 -18.24 9.54 -10.05
N ASP A 156 -19.48 9.33 -9.62
CA ASP A 156 -19.82 9.01 -8.22
C ASP A 156 -19.91 7.49 -8.06
N LEU A 157 -18.91 6.90 -7.43
CA LEU A 157 -18.79 5.47 -7.14
C LEU A 157 -18.90 5.18 -5.64
N ILE A 158 -19.46 6.11 -4.86
CA ILE A 158 -19.57 5.98 -3.41
C ILE A 158 -20.29 4.68 -3.07
N THR A 159 -19.71 3.92 -2.14
CA THR A 159 -20.23 2.62 -1.65
C THR A 159 -20.57 1.58 -2.73
N SER A 160 -20.02 1.72 -3.94
CA SER A 160 -20.16 0.73 -5.01
C SER A 160 -19.33 -0.53 -4.74
N TYR A 161 -19.78 -1.65 -5.31
CA TYR A 161 -19.15 -2.96 -5.16
C TYR A 161 -18.44 -3.33 -6.47
N ILE A 162 -17.15 -2.98 -6.56
CA ILE A 162 -16.30 -3.11 -7.75
C ILE A 162 -15.24 -4.22 -7.56
N ARG A 163 -15.47 -5.13 -6.61
CA ARG A 163 -14.53 -6.20 -6.27
C ARG A 163 -14.20 -7.05 -7.51
N GLY A 164 -12.92 -7.24 -7.80
CA GLY A 164 -12.46 -8.11 -8.88
C GLY A 164 -12.66 -7.55 -10.29
N ALA A 165 -13.29 -6.38 -10.46
CA ALA A 165 -13.51 -5.79 -11.78
C ALA A 165 -12.17 -5.43 -12.46
N ASP A 166 -12.19 -5.38 -13.78
CA ASP A 166 -11.03 -5.03 -14.58
C ASP A 166 -11.12 -3.56 -15.03
N LEU A 167 -10.34 -2.70 -14.42
CA LEU A 167 -10.22 -1.26 -14.67
C LEU A 167 -8.85 -0.92 -15.26
N THR A 168 -8.19 -1.87 -15.94
CA THR A 168 -6.89 -1.61 -16.58
C THR A 168 -6.97 -0.36 -17.47
N GLU A 169 -6.05 0.58 -17.28
CA GLU A 169 -5.99 1.86 -18.01
C GLU A 169 -7.25 2.74 -17.89
N ALA A 170 -8.13 2.49 -16.91
CA ALA A 170 -9.32 3.32 -16.71
C ALA A 170 -8.95 4.72 -16.19
N ASN A 171 -9.72 5.72 -16.62
CA ASN A 171 -9.58 7.09 -16.15
C ASN A 171 -10.55 7.38 -15.00
N LEU A 172 -10.06 7.48 -13.77
CA LEU A 172 -10.84 7.84 -12.58
C LEU A 172 -10.48 9.25 -12.05
N THR A 173 -9.92 10.14 -12.89
CA THR A 173 -9.58 11.50 -12.47
C THR A 173 -10.77 12.19 -11.79
N GLY A 174 -10.56 12.66 -10.56
CA GLY A 174 -11.57 13.38 -9.78
C GLY A 174 -12.82 12.57 -9.43
N ALA A 175 -12.81 11.25 -9.56
CA ALA A 175 -13.94 10.41 -9.18
C ALA A 175 -14.09 10.31 -7.65
N PHE A 176 -15.31 10.02 -7.19
CA PHE A 176 -15.62 9.85 -5.77
C PHE A 176 -15.78 8.37 -5.43
N LEU A 177 -14.83 7.81 -4.70
CA LEU A 177 -14.78 6.38 -4.34
C LEU A 177 -14.81 6.16 -2.81
N HIS A 178 -15.31 7.13 -2.05
CA HIS A 178 -15.40 7.02 -0.59
C HIS A 178 -16.07 5.72 -0.16
N ALA A 179 -15.36 4.93 0.64
CA ALA A 179 -15.78 3.62 1.15
C ALA A 179 -16.23 2.60 0.08
N ALA A 180 -15.83 2.77 -1.19
CA ALA A 180 -16.04 1.78 -2.23
C ALA A 180 -15.21 0.51 -1.99
N ASP A 181 -15.68 -0.62 -2.51
CA ASP A 181 -14.96 -1.90 -2.45
C ASP A 181 -14.34 -2.24 -3.81
N LEU A 182 -13.03 -2.03 -3.93
CA LEU A 182 -12.19 -2.39 -5.07
C LEU A 182 -11.24 -3.55 -4.74
N SER A 183 -11.55 -4.36 -3.73
CA SER A 183 -10.71 -5.50 -3.38
C SER A 183 -10.54 -6.42 -4.59
N GLN A 184 -9.34 -6.97 -4.81
CA GLN A 184 -9.02 -7.87 -5.93
C GLN A 184 -9.23 -7.26 -7.34
N ALA A 185 -9.56 -5.97 -7.46
CA ALA A 185 -9.70 -5.31 -8.76
C ALA A 185 -8.36 -5.24 -9.49
N ILE A 186 -8.41 -5.25 -10.82
CA ILE A 186 -7.25 -5.01 -11.68
C ILE A 186 -7.29 -3.54 -12.07
N LEU A 187 -6.32 -2.77 -11.59
CA LEU A 187 -6.19 -1.31 -11.69
C LEU A 187 -4.86 -0.91 -12.33
N THR A 188 -4.22 -1.84 -13.04
CA THR A 188 -2.94 -1.61 -13.71
C THR A 188 -3.03 -0.37 -14.61
N GLN A 189 -2.11 0.56 -14.43
CA GLN A 189 -2.05 1.84 -15.17
C GLN A 189 -3.33 2.69 -15.09
N ALA A 190 -4.21 2.46 -14.12
CA ALA A 190 -5.38 3.30 -13.90
C ALA A 190 -4.96 4.69 -13.38
N ASN A 191 -5.73 5.72 -13.74
CA ASN A 191 -5.46 7.09 -13.34
C ASN A 191 -6.45 7.56 -12.26
N PHE A 192 -5.97 7.82 -11.05
CA PHE A 192 -6.75 8.33 -9.93
C PHE A 192 -6.42 9.78 -9.56
N ASP A 193 -5.77 10.55 -10.44
CA ASP A 193 -5.41 11.95 -10.14
C ASP A 193 -6.60 12.71 -9.52
N ARG A 194 -6.41 13.24 -8.31
CA ARG A 194 -7.42 14.00 -7.52
C ARG A 194 -8.71 13.24 -7.17
N ALA A 195 -8.74 11.92 -7.29
CA ALA A 195 -9.87 11.12 -6.81
C ALA A 195 -9.95 11.17 -5.27
N ASP A 196 -11.16 11.03 -4.73
CA ASP A 196 -11.38 10.82 -3.29
C ASP A 196 -11.53 9.33 -3.00
N LEU A 197 -10.55 8.77 -2.31
CA LEU A 197 -10.45 7.36 -1.97
C LEU A 197 -10.42 7.15 -0.44
N PHE A 198 -11.00 8.07 0.32
CA PHE A 198 -11.07 7.95 1.77
C PHE A 198 -11.74 6.63 2.19
N GLY A 199 -11.06 5.86 3.04
CA GLY A 199 -11.58 4.59 3.58
C GLY A 199 -11.86 3.52 2.54
N VAL A 200 -11.31 3.63 1.32
CA VAL A 200 -11.51 2.64 0.25
C VAL A 200 -10.92 1.29 0.64
N LYS A 201 -11.56 0.21 0.17
CA LYS A 201 -11.02 -1.16 0.29
C LYS A 201 -10.35 -1.57 -1.02
N MET A 202 -9.08 -1.93 -0.94
CA MET A 202 -8.24 -2.35 -2.07
C MET A 202 -7.39 -3.57 -1.69
N GLN A 203 -7.87 -4.43 -0.78
CA GLN A 203 -7.11 -5.61 -0.40
C GLN A 203 -6.88 -6.50 -1.62
N GLU A 204 -5.65 -6.97 -1.80
CA GLU A 204 -5.25 -7.82 -2.94
C GLU A 204 -5.53 -7.21 -4.33
N ALA A 205 -5.77 -5.90 -4.43
CA ALA A 205 -5.92 -5.22 -5.72
C ALA A 205 -4.57 -5.08 -6.43
N ASP A 206 -4.59 -5.09 -7.76
CA ASP A 206 -3.41 -4.85 -8.60
C ASP A 206 -3.42 -3.41 -9.12
N LEU A 207 -2.64 -2.54 -8.50
CA LEU A 207 -2.42 -1.14 -8.86
C LEU A 207 -1.04 -0.93 -9.50
N THR A 208 -0.48 -1.94 -10.18
CA THR A 208 0.82 -1.83 -10.85
C THR A 208 0.84 -0.61 -11.78
N GLU A 209 1.82 0.27 -11.62
CA GLU A 209 2.00 1.51 -12.40
C GLU A 209 0.77 2.46 -12.39
N ALA A 210 -0.14 2.33 -11.42
CA ALA A 210 -1.27 3.24 -11.29
C ALA A 210 -0.82 4.64 -10.83
N ASN A 211 -1.53 5.68 -11.28
CA ASN A 211 -1.32 7.04 -10.82
C ASN A 211 -2.27 7.36 -9.65
N LEU A 212 -1.71 7.52 -8.45
CA LEU A 212 -2.38 7.89 -7.20
C LEU A 212 -1.78 9.19 -6.62
N SER A 213 -1.14 10.01 -7.45
CA SER A 213 -0.45 11.23 -7.00
C SER A 213 -1.43 12.21 -6.34
N GLY A 214 -1.09 12.69 -5.15
CA GLY A 214 -1.88 13.68 -4.40
C GLY A 214 -3.25 13.21 -3.91
N VAL A 215 -3.52 11.90 -3.98
CA VAL A 215 -4.83 11.32 -3.64
C VAL A 215 -5.06 11.27 -2.12
N VAL A 216 -6.33 11.41 -1.71
CA VAL A 216 -6.78 11.19 -0.33
C VAL A 216 -7.03 9.70 -0.10
N LEU A 217 -6.15 9.05 0.67
CA LEU A 217 -6.16 7.60 0.98
C LEU A 217 -6.23 7.33 2.48
N GLN A 218 -6.73 8.29 3.26
CA GLN A 218 -6.76 8.17 4.71
C GLN A 218 -7.65 6.99 5.13
N GLY A 219 -7.10 6.10 5.96
CA GLY A 219 -7.81 4.91 6.42
C GLY A 219 -8.11 3.88 5.33
N ALA A 220 -7.55 4.02 4.13
CA ALA A 220 -7.65 3.02 3.07
C ALA A 220 -7.00 1.70 3.49
N ASP A 221 -7.46 0.61 2.91
CA ASP A 221 -6.93 -0.73 3.17
C ASP A 221 -6.39 -1.37 1.89
N PHE A 222 -5.07 -1.35 1.77
CA PHE A 222 -4.23 -1.93 0.72
C PHE A 222 -3.55 -3.22 1.18
N SER A 223 -4.07 -3.92 2.21
CA SER A 223 -3.43 -5.13 2.71
C SER A 223 -3.22 -6.14 1.56
N ARG A 224 -1.97 -6.57 1.35
CA ARG A 224 -1.52 -7.46 0.25
C ARG A 224 -1.80 -6.94 -1.17
N ALA A 225 -2.04 -5.64 -1.35
CA ALA A 225 -2.17 -5.05 -2.68
C ALA A 225 -0.83 -5.02 -3.41
N ILE A 226 -0.87 -5.01 -4.74
CA ILE A 226 0.30 -4.84 -5.60
C ILE A 226 0.32 -3.38 -6.08
N LEU A 227 1.32 -2.61 -5.68
CA LEU A 227 1.55 -1.22 -6.06
C LEU A 227 2.94 -1.03 -6.69
N THR A 228 3.46 -2.07 -7.34
CA THR A 228 4.78 -2.02 -7.97
C THR A 228 4.83 -0.88 -8.99
N GLY A 229 5.81 0.02 -8.83
CA GLY A 229 6.00 1.15 -9.73
C GLY A 229 4.86 2.19 -9.73
N ALA A 230 3.89 2.09 -8.82
CA ALA A 230 2.80 3.06 -8.72
C ALA A 230 3.32 4.44 -8.28
N ASP A 231 2.64 5.50 -8.71
CA ASP A 231 2.93 6.87 -8.27
C ASP A 231 1.97 7.27 -7.15
N LEU A 232 2.45 7.34 -5.91
CA LEU A 232 1.71 7.84 -4.75
C LEU A 232 2.31 9.16 -4.25
N SER A 233 3.09 9.87 -5.05
CA SER A 233 3.74 11.11 -4.63
C SER A 233 2.72 12.10 -4.04
N SER A 234 3.07 12.68 -2.89
CA SER A 234 2.22 13.60 -2.12
C SER A 234 0.85 13.05 -1.70
N ALA A 235 0.61 11.74 -1.80
CA ALA A 235 -0.65 11.14 -1.34
C ALA A 235 -0.76 11.16 0.20
N ASN A 236 -1.99 11.10 0.70
CA ASN A 236 -2.27 11.06 2.12
C ASN A 236 -2.77 9.69 2.57
N LEU A 237 -1.85 8.86 3.05
CA LEU A 237 -2.07 7.52 3.62
C LEU A 237 -2.03 7.52 5.16
N PHE A 238 -2.36 8.64 5.80
CA PHE A 238 -2.51 8.68 7.26
C PHE A 238 -3.35 7.47 7.70
N TRP A 239 -2.91 6.77 8.75
CA TRP A 239 -3.55 5.59 9.37
C TRP A 239 -4.04 4.47 8.41
N ALA A 240 -3.54 4.44 7.18
CA ALA A 240 -3.88 3.40 6.20
C ALA A 240 -3.26 2.04 6.56
N LYS A 241 -3.86 0.97 6.03
CA LYS A 241 -3.34 -0.40 6.17
C LYS A 241 -2.68 -0.84 4.88
N LEU A 242 -1.42 -1.21 4.94
CA LEU A 242 -0.58 -1.68 3.84
C LEU A 242 0.21 -2.95 4.24
N GLY A 243 -0.31 -3.72 5.21
CA GLY A 243 0.35 -4.95 5.65
C GLY A 243 0.59 -5.90 4.48
N GLU A 244 1.82 -6.37 4.33
CA GLU A 244 2.26 -7.27 3.25
C GLU A 244 2.02 -6.71 1.82
N ALA A 245 1.76 -5.42 1.66
CA ALA A 245 1.59 -4.80 0.34
C ALA A 245 2.94 -4.73 -0.40
N ASN A 246 2.91 -4.83 -1.73
CA ASN A 246 4.08 -4.70 -2.58
C ASN A 246 4.17 -3.31 -3.20
N LEU A 247 4.97 -2.42 -2.61
CA LEU A 247 5.26 -1.07 -3.08
C LEU A 247 6.67 -0.96 -3.70
N SER A 248 7.25 -2.07 -4.18
CA SER A 248 8.59 -2.06 -4.76
C SER A 248 8.69 -1.07 -5.92
N ASN A 249 9.75 -0.25 -5.93
CA ASN A 249 9.99 0.79 -6.95
C ASN A 249 8.89 1.85 -7.09
N ALA A 250 7.96 1.94 -6.14
CA ALA A 250 6.92 2.98 -6.16
C ALA A 250 7.53 4.39 -5.97
N ASN A 251 6.90 5.40 -6.56
CA ASN A 251 7.17 6.79 -6.24
C ASN A 251 6.34 7.21 -5.03
N LEU A 252 6.97 7.38 -3.88
CA LEU A 252 6.35 7.73 -2.60
C LEU A 252 6.81 9.12 -2.12
N GLU A 253 7.41 9.96 -2.96
CA GLU A 253 7.96 11.25 -2.53
C GLU A 253 6.90 12.11 -1.81
N GLY A 254 7.24 12.60 -0.62
CA GLY A 254 6.37 13.48 0.18
C GLY A 254 5.10 12.83 0.71
N THR A 255 4.94 11.51 0.58
CA THR A 255 3.74 10.79 1.03
C THR A 255 3.58 10.84 2.55
N ASN A 256 2.35 11.03 3.02
CA ASN A 256 2.04 10.95 4.44
C ASN A 256 1.59 9.53 4.84
N PHE A 257 2.46 8.81 5.53
CA PHE A 257 2.23 7.50 6.15
C PHE A 257 2.13 7.56 7.67
N ALA A 258 1.93 8.73 8.29
CA ALA A 258 1.92 8.81 9.74
C ALA A 258 0.84 7.88 10.34
N VAL A 259 1.25 7.08 11.33
CA VAL A 259 0.42 6.07 12.01
C VAL A 259 -0.11 4.96 11.07
N ALA A 260 0.43 4.82 9.85
CA ALA A 260 0.05 3.72 8.95
C ALA A 260 0.65 2.38 9.39
N ILE A 261 0.00 1.29 8.96
CA ILE A 261 0.44 -0.09 9.23
C ILE A 261 1.03 -0.68 7.96
N LEU A 262 2.35 -0.81 7.90
CA LEU A 262 3.13 -1.37 6.78
C LEU A 262 3.90 -2.65 7.19
N THR A 263 3.44 -3.37 8.21
CA THR A 263 4.07 -4.61 8.67
C THR A 263 4.28 -5.59 7.51
N GLY A 264 5.53 -6.01 7.29
CA GLY A 264 5.91 -6.93 6.22
C GLY A 264 5.77 -6.39 4.79
N ALA A 265 5.52 -5.08 4.60
CA ALA A 265 5.41 -4.49 3.27
C ALA A 265 6.75 -4.54 2.51
N ASN A 266 6.70 -4.72 1.19
CA ASN A 266 7.86 -4.60 0.32
C ASN A 266 7.93 -3.16 -0.22
N LEU A 267 8.93 -2.40 0.23
CA LEU A 267 9.25 -1.03 -0.18
C LEU A 267 10.62 -0.98 -0.89
N SER A 268 11.14 -2.12 -1.36
CA SER A 268 12.47 -2.20 -1.97
C SER A 268 12.58 -1.28 -3.19
N GLY A 269 13.65 -0.50 -3.24
CA GLY A 269 13.91 0.47 -4.32
C GLY A 269 12.92 1.64 -4.41
N ALA A 270 11.97 1.78 -3.48
CA ALA A 270 10.99 2.86 -3.54
C ALA A 270 11.63 4.25 -3.32
N ASN A 271 11.11 5.27 -4.01
CA ASN A 271 11.47 6.66 -3.76
C ASN A 271 10.62 7.20 -2.60
N MET A 272 11.17 7.24 -1.40
CA MET A 272 10.52 7.71 -0.17
C MET A 272 11.12 9.04 0.33
N GLN A 273 11.64 9.87 -0.58
CA GLN A 273 12.23 11.15 -0.19
C GLN A 273 11.18 12.05 0.48
N SER A 274 11.56 12.65 1.61
CA SER A 274 10.70 13.55 2.40
C SER A 274 9.35 12.94 2.85
N THR A 275 9.22 11.62 2.93
CA THR A 275 7.98 11.00 3.45
C THR A 275 7.78 11.25 4.93
N TYR A 276 6.52 11.30 5.37
CA TYR A 276 6.14 11.38 6.78
C TYR A 276 5.73 10.00 7.30
N LEU A 277 6.58 9.35 8.08
CA LEU A 277 6.39 8.02 8.67
C LEU A 277 6.27 8.08 10.20
N HIS A 278 5.94 9.25 10.75
CA HIS A 278 5.84 9.43 12.20
C HIS A 278 4.91 8.38 12.83
N ALA A 279 5.43 7.64 13.81
CA ALA A 279 4.72 6.57 14.52
C ALA A 279 4.09 5.48 13.62
N ALA A 280 4.61 5.29 12.41
CA ALA A 280 4.18 4.21 11.52
C ALA A 280 4.74 2.84 11.98
N GLU A 281 4.03 1.76 11.66
CA GLU A 281 4.45 0.38 11.93
C GLU A 281 5.04 -0.24 10.66
N LEU A 282 6.34 -0.52 10.64
CA LEU A 282 7.07 -1.15 9.53
C LEU A 282 7.84 -2.40 9.96
N SER A 283 7.35 -3.12 10.98
CA SER A 283 8.04 -4.31 11.48
C SER A 283 8.15 -5.36 10.36
N GLY A 284 9.36 -5.87 10.15
CA GLY A 284 9.68 -6.83 9.08
C GLY A 284 9.52 -6.31 7.65
N ALA A 285 9.33 -5.01 7.43
CA ALA A 285 9.25 -4.45 6.09
C ALA A 285 10.60 -4.51 5.36
N ASP A 286 10.55 -4.64 4.03
CA ASP A 286 11.73 -4.58 3.17
C ASP A 286 11.88 -3.20 2.55
N LEU A 287 12.80 -2.39 3.08
CA LEU A 287 13.21 -1.08 2.55
C LEU A 287 14.59 -1.13 1.87
N SER A 288 15.04 -2.31 1.43
CA SER A 288 16.35 -2.42 0.79
C SER A 288 16.44 -1.52 -0.45
N ASN A 289 17.57 -0.81 -0.59
CA ASN A 289 17.80 0.17 -1.67
C ASN A 289 16.77 1.32 -1.75
N ALA A 290 15.90 1.51 -0.76
CA ALA A 290 14.93 2.60 -0.77
C ALA A 290 15.62 3.96 -0.54
N THR A 291 15.06 5.03 -1.11
CA THR A 291 15.53 6.41 -0.90
C THR A 291 14.67 7.11 0.14
N LEU A 292 15.17 7.31 1.36
CA LEU A 292 14.51 7.92 2.51
C LEU A 292 15.16 9.26 2.91
N ILE A 293 15.81 9.94 1.96
CA ILE A 293 16.48 11.23 2.21
C ILE A 293 15.47 12.21 2.82
N LYS A 294 15.82 12.79 3.97
CA LYS A 294 14.98 13.75 4.72
C LYS A 294 13.61 13.22 5.15
N ALA A 295 13.40 11.90 5.14
CA ALA A 295 12.16 11.31 5.65
C ALA A 295 12.05 11.48 7.18
N ASP A 296 10.82 11.60 7.67
CA ASP A 296 10.52 11.63 9.11
C ASP A 296 10.01 10.27 9.58
N LEU A 297 10.90 9.45 10.14
CA LEU A 297 10.62 8.17 10.78
C LEU A 297 10.54 8.28 12.31
N SER A 298 10.32 9.47 12.86
CA SER A 298 10.31 9.64 14.31
C SER A 298 9.25 8.77 14.99
N ALA A 299 9.63 8.11 16.08
CA ALA A 299 8.80 7.16 16.82
C ALA A 299 8.22 5.97 16.01
N ALA A 300 8.71 5.71 14.80
CA ALA A 300 8.28 4.56 14.01
C ALA A 300 8.78 3.23 14.60
N ILE A 301 8.10 2.14 14.26
CA ILE A 301 8.42 0.78 14.73
C ILE A 301 8.91 -0.05 13.54
N LEU A 302 10.20 -0.34 13.49
CA LEU A 302 10.91 -1.00 12.39
C LEU A 302 11.64 -2.28 12.88
N ILE A 303 11.03 -3.03 13.80
CA ILE A 303 11.62 -4.24 14.36
C ILE A 303 11.90 -5.25 13.23
N GLY A 304 13.16 -5.67 13.08
CA GLY A 304 13.59 -6.62 12.06
C GLY A 304 13.40 -6.15 10.62
N ALA A 305 13.23 -4.85 10.37
CA ALA A 305 13.12 -4.32 9.01
C ALA A 305 14.46 -4.43 8.25
N ASN A 306 14.39 -4.64 6.94
CA ASN A 306 15.55 -4.65 6.06
C ASN A 306 15.75 -3.26 5.44
N LEU A 307 16.82 -2.56 5.81
CA LEU A 307 17.26 -1.28 5.25
C LEU A 307 18.64 -1.41 4.56
N ASN A 308 18.99 -2.61 4.09
CA ASN A 308 20.25 -2.83 3.39
C ASN A 308 20.40 -1.86 2.22
N SER A 309 21.54 -1.18 2.15
CA SER A 309 21.87 -0.21 1.10
C SER A 309 20.88 0.96 0.94
N ALA A 310 20.00 1.20 1.92
CA ALA A 310 19.05 2.30 1.87
C ALA A 310 19.75 3.67 2.05
N LEU A 311 19.15 4.72 1.50
CA LEU A 311 19.65 6.09 1.57
C LEU A 311 18.82 6.90 2.58
N LEU A 312 19.35 7.15 3.77
CA LEU A 312 18.69 7.83 4.90
C LEU A 312 19.37 9.16 5.26
N GLN A 313 20.04 9.83 4.32
CA GLN A 313 20.74 11.07 4.60
C GLN A 313 19.77 12.14 5.13
N GLU A 314 20.19 12.81 6.21
CA GLU A 314 19.40 13.84 6.90
C GLU A 314 18.01 13.35 7.38
N ALA A 315 17.76 12.04 7.46
CA ALA A 315 16.49 11.50 7.93
C ALA A 315 16.32 11.71 9.45
N ASN A 316 15.08 11.93 9.88
CA ASN A 316 14.74 12.00 11.29
C ASN A 316 14.23 10.64 11.78
N VAL A 317 15.04 9.90 12.53
CA VAL A 317 14.75 8.55 13.04
C VAL A 317 14.64 8.56 14.58
N LYS A 318 14.45 9.75 15.15
CA LYS A 318 14.42 9.99 16.58
C LYS A 318 13.40 9.10 17.30
N ARG A 319 13.83 8.43 18.36
CA ARG A 319 13.01 7.56 19.23
C ARG A 319 12.29 6.41 18.49
N ALA A 320 12.75 6.04 17.30
CA ALA A 320 12.24 4.86 16.62
C ALA A 320 12.71 3.57 17.32
N THR A 321 11.96 2.49 17.12
CA THR A 321 12.34 1.14 17.56
C THR A 321 12.85 0.36 16.36
N LEU A 322 14.14 0.02 16.36
CA LEU A 322 14.89 -0.59 15.27
C LEU A 322 15.62 -1.88 15.71
N THR A 323 15.11 -2.54 16.75
CA THR A 323 15.65 -3.79 17.26
C THR A 323 15.78 -4.82 16.13
N GLY A 324 16.99 -5.35 15.95
CA GLY A 324 17.29 -6.36 14.92
C GLY A 324 17.18 -5.89 13.46
N ALA A 325 17.04 -4.58 13.20
CA ALA A 325 16.99 -4.06 11.83
C ALA A 325 18.34 -4.20 11.11
N ASP A 326 18.30 -4.40 9.79
CA ASP A 326 19.50 -4.52 8.95
C ASP A 326 19.76 -3.22 8.18
N PHE A 327 20.81 -2.49 8.54
CA PHE A 327 21.33 -1.30 7.87
C PHE A 327 22.65 -1.56 7.13
N THR A 328 22.96 -2.82 6.78
CA THR A 328 24.23 -3.14 6.11
C THR A 328 24.42 -2.25 4.88
N SER A 329 25.57 -1.57 4.81
CA SER A 329 25.93 -0.64 3.73
C SER A 329 24.96 0.56 3.52
N ALA A 330 24.05 0.84 4.46
CA ALA A 330 23.14 1.98 4.36
C ALA A 330 23.90 3.32 4.49
N ASN A 331 23.36 4.37 3.88
CA ASN A 331 23.89 5.73 4.02
C ASN A 331 23.04 6.54 5.00
N LEU A 332 23.53 6.73 6.22
CA LEU A 332 22.86 7.39 7.33
C LEU A 332 23.43 8.80 7.59
N GLN A 333 24.22 9.34 6.67
CA GLN A 333 24.96 10.59 6.89
C GLN A 333 24.05 11.73 7.38
N GLY A 334 24.43 12.37 8.49
CA GLY A 334 23.69 13.49 9.07
C GLY A 334 22.30 13.16 9.63
N ALA A 335 21.95 11.87 9.74
CA ALA A 335 20.64 11.47 10.26
C ALA A 335 20.53 11.70 11.79
N ASN A 336 19.30 11.88 12.26
CA ASN A 336 18.99 12.04 13.68
C ASN A 336 18.48 10.73 14.27
N PHE A 337 19.32 10.06 15.06
CA PHE A 337 19.03 8.80 15.75
C PHE A 337 18.92 8.99 17.28
N GLN A 338 18.58 10.20 17.76
CA GLN A 338 18.48 10.44 19.20
C GLN A 338 17.47 9.50 19.88
N GLY A 339 17.91 8.85 20.96
CA GLY A 339 17.07 7.98 21.80
C GLY A 339 16.47 6.77 21.08
N VAL A 340 17.08 6.34 19.98
CA VAL A 340 16.70 5.15 19.21
C VAL A 340 16.98 3.84 19.97
N ASP A 341 16.16 2.82 19.76
CA ASP A 341 16.48 1.44 20.14
C ASP A 341 17.03 0.68 18.93
N LEU A 342 18.31 0.32 18.95
CA LEU A 342 19.06 -0.40 17.93
C LEU A 342 19.59 -1.74 18.45
N VAL A 343 18.95 -2.31 19.49
CA VAL A 343 19.45 -3.57 20.09
C VAL A 343 19.52 -4.67 19.03
N GLY A 344 20.70 -5.29 18.89
CA GLY A 344 20.95 -6.36 17.93
C GLY A 344 20.89 -5.95 16.45
N ALA A 345 20.82 -4.65 16.14
CA ALA A 345 20.78 -4.17 14.76
C ALA A 345 22.12 -4.40 14.04
N ASN A 346 22.07 -4.64 12.72
CA ASN A 346 23.26 -4.78 11.90
C ASN A 346 23.53 -3.50 11.11
N LEU A 347 24.53 -2.72 11.50
CA LEU A 347 24.98 -1.50 10.81
C LEU A 347 26.36 -1.69 10.16
N SER A 348 26.73 -2.92 9.82
CA SER A 348 28.04 -3.19 9.22
C SER A 348 28.22 -2.42 7.91
N GLN A 349 29.41 -1.83 7.71
CA GLN A 349 29.75 -1.01 6.55
C GLN A 349 28.85 0.22 6.31
N ALA A 350 27.95 0.55 7.24
CA ALA A 350 27.07 1.70 7.09
C ALA A 350 27.85 3.02 7.22
N ASN A 351 27.38 4.05 6.53
CA ASN A 351 27.91 5.40 6.65
C ASN A 351 27.12 6.19 7.70
N LEU A 352 27.66 6.32 8.91
CA LEU A 352 27.08 7.11 10.01
C LEU A 352 27.79 8.45 10.22
N GLU A 353 28.55 8.94 9.23
CA GLU A 353 29.22 10.24 9.34
C GLU A 353 28.23 11.34 9.74
N GLN A 354 28.60 12.15 10.74
CA GLN A 354 27.78 13.27 11.23
C GLN A 354 26.40 12.88 11.78
N THR A 355 26.16 11.60 12.07
CA THR A 355 24.91 11.12 12.67
C THR A 355 24.83 11.51 14.15
N ASP A 356 23.63 11.84 14.64
CA ASP A 356 23.39 12.05 16.06
C ASP A 356 22.77 10.81 16.72
N LEU A 357 23.58 10.07 17.48
CA LEU A 357 23.17 8.88 18.25
C LEU A 357 22.97 9.19 19.74
N THR A 358 22.77 10.45 20.13
CA THR A 358 22.65 10.81 21.55
C THR A 358 21.58 9.96 22.26
N GLU A 359 21.93 9.36 23.40
CA GLU A 359 21.07 8.47 24.20
C GLU A 359 20.56 7.20 23.47
N ALA A 360 21.21 6.79 22.36
CA ALA A 360 20.86 5.56 21.66
C ALA A 360 21.18 4.28 22.46
N TYR A 361 20.32 3.27 22.32
CA TYR A 361 20.51 1.93 22.85
C TYR A 361 21.02 1.02 21.74
N ILE A 362 22.32 0.73 21.70
CA ILE A 362 22.95 -0.07 20.62
C ILE A 362 23.56 -1.37 21.12
N THR A 363 23.03 -1.92 22.22
CA THR A 363 23.53 -3.16 22.80
C THR A 363 23.46 -4.31 21.79
N GLU A 364 24.52 -5.12 21.69
CA GLU A 364 24.63 -6.24 20.74
C GLU A 364 24.56 -5.84 19.25
N ALA A 365 24.64 -4.54 18.92
CA ALA A 365 24.65 -4.09 17.53
C ALA A 365 25.99 -4.40 16.84
N ASN A 366 25.93 -4.62 15.53
CA ASN A 366 27.12 -4.81 14.69
C ASN A 366 27.45 -3.52 13.92
N LEU A 367 28.52 -2.82 14.29
CA LEU A 367 29.05 -1.65 13.60
C LEU A 367 30.41 -1.94 12.91
N SER A 368 30.70 -3.20 12.61
CA SER A 368 31.95 -3.54 11.92
C SER A 368 32.11 -2.78 10.60
N GLN A 369 33.29 -2.20 10.39
CA GLN A 369 33.62 -1.37 9.22
C GLN A 369 32.70 -0.15 9.00
N ALA A 370 31.91 0.24 9.98
CA ALA A 370 31.06 1.43 9.89
C ALA A 370 31.90 2.72 9.90
N LYS A 371 31.44 3.74 9.17
CA LYS A 371 32.04 5.07 9.18
C LYS A 371 31.34 5.92 10.23
N LEU A 372 32.03 6.29 11.30
CA LEU A 372 31.49 7.05 12.44
C LEU A 372 32.21 8.40 12.61
N ARG A 373 32.76 8.96 11.53
CA ARG A 373 33.47 10.23 11.60
C ARG A 373 32.51 11.36 11.96
N GLU A 374 32.89 12.20 12.93
CA GLU A 374 32.05 13.29 13.45
C GLU A 374 30.67 12.83 14.02
N THR A 375 30.50 11.56 14.36
CA THR A 375 29.27 11.04 14.96
C THR A 375 29.13 11.47 16.43
N VAL A 376 27.92 11.81 16.88
CA VAL A 376 27.62 12.16 18.28
C VAL A 376 27.16 10.92 19.04
N LEU A 377 27.91 10.53 20.08
CA LEU A 377 27.73 9.30 20.89
C LEU A 377 27.47 9.60 22.38
N VAL A 378 27.01 10.80 22.72
CA VAL A 378 26.72 11.23 24.09
C VAL A 378 25.62 10.34 24.71
N GLY A 379 25.84 9.80 25.91
CA GLY A 379 24.87 8.94 26.60
C GLY A 379 24.58 7.58 25.95
N VAL A 380 25.38 7.15 24.95
CA VAL A 380 25.18 5.88 24.24
C VAL A 380 25.57 4.67 25.08
N ARG A 381 24.76 3.60 25.01
CA ARG A 381 25.05 2.32 25.68
C ARG A 381 25.67 1.30 24.72
N LEU A 382 27.00 1.13 24.80
CA LEU A 382 27.81 0.31 23.89
C LEU A 382 28.00 -1.17 24.28
N SER A 383 27.25 -1.70 25.25
CA SER A 383 27.44 -3.08 25.75
C SER A 383 27.39 -4.13 24.62
N ASN A 384 28.42 -4.99 24.52
CA ASN A 384 28.53 -6.07 23.52
C ASN A 384 28.42 -5.60 22.05
N THR A 385 28.78 -4.35 21.75
CA THR A 385 28.75 -3.82 20.38
C THR A 385 30.00 -4.25 19.61
N ASN A 386 29.85 -4.72 18.37
CA ASN A 386 30.99 -5.00 17.50
C ASN A 386 31.43 -3.71 16.78
N LEU A 387 32.66 -3.25 17.02
CA LEU A 387 33.26 -2.06 16.39
C LEU A 387 34.49 -2.42 15.54
N GLU A 388 34.67 -3.68 15.16
CA GLU A 388 35.83 -4.12 14.39
C GLU A 388 35.98 -3.33 13.07
N GLY A 389 37.09 -2.61 12.92
CA GLY A 389 37.37 -1.80 11.73
C GLY A 389 36.50 -0.55 11.56
N ALA A 390 35.71 -0.15 12.57
CA ALA A 390 34.91 1.06 12.52
C ALA A 390 35.81 2.32 12.60
N ASN A 391 35.50 3.35 11.80
CA ASN A 391 36.23 4.62 11.82
C ASN A 391 35.56 5.62 12.79
N LEU A 392 36.15 5.87 13.96
CA LEU A 392 35.64 6.76 15.01
C LEU A 392 36.34 8.14 15.03
N GLU A 393 37.07 8.52 13.97
CA GLU A 393 37.76 9.81 13.90
C GLU A 393 36.80 10.98 14.21
N GLU A 394 37.20 11.87 15.11
CA GLU A 394 36.41 13.07 15.46
C GLU A 394 35.01 12.78 16.05
N ALA A 395 34.73 11.55 16.49
CA ALA A 395 33.48 11.23 17.18
C ALA A 395 33.40 11.93 18.56
N ILE A 396 32.21 12.39 18.93
CA ILE A 396 31.94 13.16 20.14
C ILE A 396 31.26 12.25 21.17
N ALA A 397 31.92 11.97 22.29
CA ALA A 397 31.38 11.13 23.36
C ALA A 397 31.55 11.81 24.75
N ASP A 398 30.81 11.31 25.75
CA ASP A 398 30.96 11.79 27.13
C ASP A 398 32.37 11.50 27.66
N GLY A 399 33.17 12.55 27.85
CA GLY A 399 34.36 12.51 28.70
C GLY A 399 35.73 12.30 28.04
N LEU A 400 35.90 12.35 26.72
CA LEU A 400 37.17 12.56 25.97
C LEU A 400 36.84 12.53 24.45
N PRO A 401 37.59 13.21 23.55
CA PRO A 401 37.55 12.87 22.14
C PRO A 401 37.96 11.39 21.99
N ALA A 402 37.20 10.61 21.23
CA ALA A 402 37.43 9.19 21.03
C ALA A 402 38.74 8.95 20.25
N VAL A 403 39.88 9.00 20.95
CA VAL A 403 41.14 8.48 20.42
C VAL A 403 41.08 6.99 20.61
N ALA A 404 40.92 6.25 19.51
CA ALA A 404 41.10 4.82 19.49
C ALA A 404 42.55 4.51 19.92
N GLU A 405 42.74 3.98 21.13
CA GLU A 405 43.96 3.23 21.43
C GLU A 405 43.92 1.95 20.59
N GLU A 406 44.79 1.87 19.59
CA GLU A 406 45.10 0.63 18.86
C GLU A 406 45.34 -0.50 19.87
N GLN A 407 44.47 -1.52 19.87
CA GLN A 407 44.79 -2.77 20.54
C GLN A 407 46.00 -3.40 19.82
N PRO A 408 47.11 -3.70 20.53
CA PRO A 408 48.27 -4.29 19.88
C PRO A 408 47.94 -5.70 19.40
N HIS A 409 48.08 -5.92 18.09
CA HIS A 409 48.11 -7.25 17.50
C HIS A 409 49.12 -8.12 18.24
N GLN A 410 48.64 -9.11 19.01
CA GLN A 410 49.47 -10.23 19.41
C GLN A 410 49.72 -11.11 18.18
N HIS A 411 50.76 -10.78 17.42
CA HIS A 411 51.45 -11.78 16.62
C HIS A 411 52.32 -12.62 17.56
N SER A 412 51.83 -13.82 17.89
CA SER A 412 52.65 -14.90 18.42
C SER A 412 53.71 -15.28 17.38
N GLN A 413 54.95 -14.86 17.61
CA GLN A 413 56.11 -15.59 17.13
C GLN A 413 56.32 -16.81 18.03
N GLN A 414 56.20 -18.01 17.46
CA GLN A 414 57.11 -19.14 17.67
C GLN A 414 56.89 -20.22 16.61
#